data_AF-A0A9D9W383-F1
#
_entry.id   AF-A0A9D9W383-F1
#
_cell.length_a   1.000
_cell.length_b   1.000
_cell.length_c   1.000
_cell.angle_alpha   90.00
_cell.angle_beta   90.00
_cell.angle_gamma   90.00
#
_symmetry.space_group_name_H-M   'P 1'
#
loop_
_entity.id
_entity.type
_entity.pdbx_description
1 polymer ?
#
loop_
_entity_poly.entity_id
_entity_poly.type
_entity_poly.pdbx_seq_one_letter_code
_entity_poly.pdbx_strand_id
1 'polypeptide(L)'
;MDIWFTLFVALTALAAAAGFSLALVGYINVIPAAFAAGRQWILAVAGIPLALVGIPFVLLVILQPFLAVPAPATAARWMAAPAGVIHAIGLFRFFTAHWDGNAKTGKQLGGGLLLMALAAGVLYGAGPYFAERLVAAGLQAPQTDSNK
;
A
#
# COMPACT_ATOMS: atom_id res chain seq x y z
N MET A 1 5.70 6.64 -27.62
CA MET A 1 6.07 7.01 -26.23
C MET A 1 7.57 7.23 -26.17
N ASP A 2 8.04 8.23 -25.43
CA ASP A 2 9.47 8.50 -25.28
C ASP A 2 10.14 7.52 -24.30
N ILE A 3 11.43 7.24 -24.53
CA ILE A 3 12.21 6.27 -23.74
C ILE A 3 12.23 6.61 -22.24
N TRP A 4 12.25 7.90 -21.89
CA TRP A 4 12.26 8.37 -20.51
C TRP A 4 10.95 8.06 -19.80
N PHE A 5 9.81 8.24 -20.47
CA PHE A 5 8.51 7.83 -19.95
C PHE A 5 8.44 6.31 -19.73
N THR A 6 8.90 5.51 -20.70
CA THR A 6 8.93 4.05 -20.56
C THR A 6 9.79 3.60 -19.39
N LEU A 7 10.99 4.17 -19.23
CA LEU A 7 11.87 3.89 -18.09
C LEU A 7 11.24 4.30 -16.76
N PHE A 8 10.59 5.48 -16.71
CA PHE A 8 9.87 5.94 -15.52
C PHE A 8 8.78 4.95 -15.10
N VAL A 9 7.91 4.54 -16.03
CA VAL A 9 6.84 3.58 -15.76
C VAL A 9 7.43 2.23 -15.35
N ALA A 10 8.43 1.73 -16.08
CA ALA A 10 9.06 0.43 -15.81
C ALA A 10 9.73 0.40 -14.43
N LEU A 11 10.52 1.42 -14.07
CA LEU A 11 11.19 1.49 -12.78
C LEU A 11 10.18 1.63 -11.64
N THR A 12 9.17 2.47 -11.80
CA THR A 12 8.11 2.65 -10.79
C THR A 12 7.33 1.35 -10.57
N ALA A 13 6.94 0.68 -11.66
CA ALA A 13 6.22 -0.58 -11.60
C ALA A 13 7.07 -1.71 -11.01
N LEU A 14 8.34 -1.83 -11.40
CA LEU A 14 9.26 -2.83 -10.85
C LEU A 14 9.52 -2.59 -9.35
N ALA A 15 9.74 -1.34 -8.94
CA ALA A 15 9.92 -0.99 -7.54
C ALA A 15 8.64 -1.28 -6.72
N ALA A 16 7.46 -0.93 -7.25
CA ALA A 16 6.19 -1.23 -6.61
C ALA A 16 5.95 -2.75 -6.50
N ALA A 17 6.19 -3.50 -7.58
CA ALA A 17 5.98 -4.95 -7.61
C ALA A 17 6.97 -5.68 -6.69
N ALA A 18 8.27 -5.41 -6.82
CA ALA A 18 9.29 -6.01 -5.96
C ALA A 18 9.08 -5.61 -4.50
N GLY A 19 8.77 -4.34 -4.25
CA GLY A 19 8.47 -3.82 -2.92
C GLY A 19 7.27 -4.53 -2.29
N PHE A 20 6.16 -4.61 -3.02
CA PHE A 20 4.95 -5.31 -2.58
C PHE A 20 5.21 -6.79 -2.33
N SER A 21 5.87 -7.50 -3.25
CA SER A 21 6.19 -8.92 -3.08
C SER A 21 7.06 -9.16 -1.86
N LEU A 22 8.10 -8.34 -1.64
CA LEU A 22 9.00 -8.49 -0.50
C LEU A 22 8.30 -8.15 0.82
N ALA A 23 7.45 -7.11 0.83
CA ALA A 23 6.62 -6.77 1.96
C ALA A 23 5.63 -7.90 2.30
N LEU A 24 4.99 -8.50 1.29
CA LEU A 24 4.06 -9.60 1.47
C LEU A 24 4.75 -10.83 2.07
N VAL A 25 5.93 -11.20 1.56
CA VAL A 25 6.71 -12.33 2.12
C VAL A 25 7.13 -12.04 3.57
N GLY A 26 7.61 -10.83 3.85
CA GLY A 26 7.92 -10.39 5.21
C GLY A 26 6.69 -10.45 6.12
N TYR A 27 5.53 -10.06 5.62
CA TYR A 27 4.28 -10.08 6.36
C TYR A 27 3.79 -11.50 6.67
N ILE A 28 3.83 -12.41 5.69
CA ILE A 28 3.48 -13.82 5.91
C ILE A 28 4.35 -14.43 7.02
N ASN A 29 5.65 -14.10 7.02
CA ASN A 29 6.59 -14.61 8.02
C ASN A 29 6.43 -13.91 9.39
N VAL A 30 5.91 -12.68 9.45
CA VAL A 30 5.71 -11.98 10.72
C VAL A 30 4.55 -12.55 11.54
N ILE A 31 3.54 -13.15 10.87
CA ILE A 31 2.36 -13.67 11.55
C ILE A 31 2.74 -14.81 12.52
N PRO A 32 3.41 -15.91 12.11
CA PRO A 32 3.84 -16.95 13.05
C PRO A 32 4.77 -16.42 14.15
N ALA A 33 5.66 -15.47 13.82
CA ALA A 33 6.55 -14.85 14.79
C ALA A 33 5.78 -14.06 15.87
N ALA A 34 4.71 -13.36 15.48
CA ALA A 34 3.83 -12.67 16.42
C ALA A 34 3.09 -13.66 17.34
N PHE A 35 2.68 -14.82 16.81
CA PHE A 35 2.10 -15.89 17.63
C PHE A 35 3.09 -16.43 18.67
N ALA A 36 4.33 -16.66 18.28
CA ALA A 36 5.38 -17.11 19.19
C ALA A 36 5.72 -16.08 20.28
N ALA A 37 5.61 -14.78 19.96
CA ALA A 37 5.90 -13.70 20.90
C ALA A 37 4.77 -13.41 21.89
N GLY A 38 3.54 -13.89 21.62
CA GLY A 38 2.39 -13.82 22.53
C GLY A 38 1.27 -12.86 22.11
N ARG A 39 0.17 -12.88 22.88
CA ARG A 39 -1.13 -12.26 22.51
C ARG A 39 -1.04 -10.77 22.16
N GLN A 40 -0.28 -9.97 22.91
CA GLN A 40 -0.14 -8.54 22.62
C GLN A 40 0.44 -8.27 21.22
N TRP A 41 1.34 -9.12 20.72
CA TRP A 41 1.97 -8.94 19.41
C TRP A 41 1.07 -9.39 18.27
N ILE A 42 0.29 -10.45 18.46
CA ILE A 42 -0.78 -10.83 17.52
C ILE A 42 -1.77 -9.68 17.34
N LEU A 43 -2.19 -9.05 18.45
CA LEU A 43 -3.09 -7.91 18.40
C LEU A 43 -2.44 -6.71 17.70
N ALA A 44 -1.19 -6.38 18.03
CA ALA A 44 -0.49 -5.23 17.44
C ALA A 44 -0.23 -5.41 15.93
N VAL A 45 0.17 -6.61 15.50
CA VAL A 45 0.61 -6.87 14.13
C VAL A 45 -0.52 -7.31 13.22
N ALA A 46 -1.53 -8.05 13.71
CA ALA A 46 -2.60 -8.58 12.86
C ALA A 46 -4.01 -8.16 13.32
N GLY A 47 -4.31 -8.28 14.62
CA GLY A 47 -5.67 -8.09 15.14
C GLY A 47 -6.21 -6.67 15.00
N ILE A 48 -5.48 -5.67 15.50
CA ILE A 48 -5.87 -4.25 15.43
C ILE A 48 -5.95 -3.76 13.97
N PRO A 49 -4.95 -4.03 13.10
CA PRO A 49 -5.04 -3.67 11.69
C PRO A 49 -6.23 -4.33 10.98
N LEU A 50 -6.51 -5.60 11.24
CA LEU A 50 -7.65 -6.28 10.63
C LEU A 50 -8.98 -5.69 11.12
N ALA A 51 -9.12 -5.44 12.42
CA ALA A 51 -10.34 -4.93 13.02
C ALA A 51 -10.65 -3.48 12.66
N LEU A 52 -9.63 -2.61 12.61
CA LEU A 52 -9.83 -1.18 12.34
C LEU A 52 -9.89 -0.86 10.84
N VAL A 53 -9.41 -1.76 9.99
CA VAL A 53 -9.08 -1.42 8.59
C VAL A 53 -9.63 -2.47 7.65
N GLY A 54 -9.16 -3.70 7.77
CA GLY A 54 -9.53 -4.78 6.85
C GLY A 54 -11.03 -5.05 6.88
N ILE A 55 -11.59 -5.25 8.07
CA ILE A 55 -13.01 -5.54 8.25
C ILE A 55 -13.88 -4.35 7.81
N PRO A 56 -13.69 -3.11 8.29
CA PRO A 56 -14.48 -1.97 7.84
C PRO A 56 -14.37 -1.73 6.33
N PHE A 57 -13.18 -1.84 5.74
CA PHE A 57 -12.99 -1.65 4.31
C PHE A 57 -13.70 -2.73 3.48
N VAL A 58 -13.56 -4.01 3.86
CA VAL A 58 -14.26 -5.12 3.19
C VAL A 58 -15.77 -4.97 3.32
N LEU A 59 -16.28 -4.63 4.50
CA LEU A 59 -17.71 -4.38 4.71
C LEU A 59 -18.21 -3.22 3.84
N LEU A 60 -17.47 -2.12 3.73
CA LEU A 60 -17.83 -1.01 2.85
C LEU A 60 -17.88 -1.44 1.37
N VAL A 61 -16.92 -2.23 0.91
CA VAL A 61 -16.91 -2.74 -0.48
C VAL A 61 -18.10 -3.66 -0.74
N ILE A 62 -18.45 -4.53 0.20
CA ILE A 62 -19.57 -5.47 0.07
C ILE A 62 -20.93 -4.76 0.18
N LEU A 63 -21.05 -3.77 1.07
CA LEU A 63 -22.32 -3.08 1.38
C LEU A 63 -22.59 -1.87 0.48
N GLN A 64 -21.57 -1.35 -0.20
CA GLN A 64 -21.65 -0.31 -1.23
C GLN A 64 -22.91 -0.38 -2.13
N PRO A 65 -23.24 -1.52 -2.78
CA PRO A 65 -24.38 -1.56 -3.71
C PRO A 65 -25.73 -1.40 -3.01
N PHE A 66 -25.78 -1.52 -1.68
CA PHE A 66 -27.01 -1.47 -0.88
C PHE A 66 -27.15 -0.19 -0.07
N LEU A 67 -26.07 0.59 0.09
CA LEU A 67 -26.03 1.79 0.93
C LEU A 67 -25.62 3.00 0.08
N ALA A 68 -26.33 4.13 0.24
CA ALA A 68 -25.97 5.40 -0.39
C ALA A 68 -24.79 6.09 0.32
N VAL A 69 -23.69 5.37 0.50
CA VAL A 69 -22.44 5.86 1.09
C VAL A 69 -21.49 6.37 0.00
N PRO A 70 -20.58 7.31 0.34
CA PRO A 70 -19.57 7.78 -0.59
C PRO A 70 -18.75 6.61 -1.12
N ALA A 71 -18.32 6.69 -2.40
CA ALA A 71 -17.55 5.65 -3.06
C ALA A 71 -16.45 5.10 -2.13
N PRO A 72 -16.23 3.77 -2.05
CA PRO A 72 -15.30 3.18 -1.09
C PRO A 72 -13.90 3.77 -1.18
N ALA A 73 -13.48 4.21 -2.37
CA ALA A 73 -12.24 4.92 -2.59
C ALA A 73 -12.09 6.20 -1.74
N THR A 74 -13.19 6.87 -1.39
CA THR A 74 -13.27 8.06 -0.52
C THR A 74 -13.19 7.71 0.96
N ALA A 75 -13.92 6.71 1.41
CA ALA A 75 -13.81 6.25 2.79
C ALA A 75 -12.43 5.60 3.05
N ALA A 76 -11.92 4.84 2.09
CA ALA A 76 -10.63 4.17 2.18
C ALA A 76 -9.48 5.16 2.33
N ARG A 77 -9.46 6.29 1.63
CA ARG A 77 -8.37 7.26 1.78
C ARG A 77 -8.29 7.88 3.18
N TRP A 78 -9.43 8.06 3.85
CA TRP A 78 -9.47 8.57 5.23
C TRP A 78 -9.18 7.50 6.29
N MET A 79 -9.52 6.24 6.03
CA MET A 79 -9.28 5.14 6.96
C MET A 79 -7.89 4.52 6.78
N ALA A 80 -7.42 4.34 5.55
CA ALA A 80 -6.21 3.61 5.20
C ALA A 80 -4.92 4.30 5.66
N ALA A 81 -4.89 5.63 5.70
CA ALA A 81 -3.71 6.35 6.17
C ALA A 81 -3.50 6.20 7.70
N PRO A 82 -4.47 6.51 8.58
CA PRO A 82 -4.34 6.26 10.02
C PRO A 82 -4.11 4.79 10.35
N ALA A 83 -4.85 3.91 9.67
CA ALA A 83 -4.69 2.47 9.71
C ALA A 83 -3.26 2.00 9.42
N GLY A 84 -2.71 2.44 8.30
CA GLY A 84 -1.36 2.12 7.86
C GLY A 84 -0.33 2.61 8.85
N VAL A 85 -0.53 3.78 9.46
CA VAL A 85 0.35 4.31 10.51
C VAL A 85 0.29 3.45 11.77
N ILE A 86 -0.90 3.12 12.28
CA ILE A 86 -1.06 2.25 13.46
C ILE A 86 -0.38 0.89 13.21
N HIS A 87 -0.60 0.33 12.03
CA HIS A 87 -0.01 -0.94 11.63
C HIS A 87 1.51 -0.86 11.53
N ALA A 88 2.05 0.19 10.91
CA ALA A 88 3.48 0.42 10.80
C ALA A 88 4.14 0.59 12.18
N ILE A 89 3.48 1.28 13.11
CA ILE A 89 3.94 1.41 14.50
C ILE A 89 3.98 0.04 15.18
N GLY A 90 2.94 -0.79 15.02
CA GLY A 90 2.88 -2.15 15.57
C GLY A 90 4.03 -3.02 15.07
N LEU A 91 4.27 -3.01 13.76
CA LEU A 91 5.38 -3.72 13.11
C LEU A 91 6.73 -3.20 13.58
N PHE A 92 6.92 -1.89 13.62
CA PHE A 92 8.17 -1.28 14.09
C PHE A 92 8.49 -1.71 15.52
N ARG A 93 7.52 -1.58 16.44
CA ARG A 93 7.69 -2.00 17.84
C ARG A 93 8.00 -3.50 17.95
N PHE A 94 7.34 -4.33 17.16
CA PHE A 94 7.61 -5.77 17.13
C PHE A 94 9.05 -6.06 16.70
N PHE A 95 9.52 -5.47 15.60
CA PHE A 95 10.88 -5.71 15.12
C PHE A 95 11.94 -5.13 16.06
N THR A 96 11.70 -3.99 16.71
CA THR A 96 12.64 -3.49 17.73
C THR A 96 12.77 -4.42 18.93
N ALA A 97 11.70 -5.14 19.29
CA ALA A 97 11.70 -6.03 20.44
C ALA A 97 12.21 -7.45 20.11
N HIS A 98 12.07 -7.89 18.85
CA HIS A 98 12.32 -9.28 18.44
C HIS A 98 13.28 -9.39 17.24
N TRP A 99 14.19 -8.42 17.08
CA TRP A 99 15.07 -8.34 15.91
C TRP A 99 15.95 -9.58 15.73
N ASP A 100 16.61 -10.03 16.80
CA ASP A 100 17.64 -11.09 16.70
C ASP A 100 17.09 -12.41 16.14
N GLY A 101 15.83 -12.74 16.46
CA GLY A 101 15.13 -13.90 15.92
C GLY A 101 14.44 -13.67 14.57
N ASN A 102 14.27 -12.41 14.14
CA ASN A 102 13.41 -12.05 13.01
C ASN A 102 14.07 -11.10 12.00
N ALA A 103 15.38 -10.91 12.05
CA ALA A 103 16.09 -9.93 11.22
C ALA A 103 15.89 -10.17 9.71
N LYS A 104 15.78 -11.43 9.27
CA LYS A 104 15.46 -11.76 7.87
C LYS A 104 14.08 -11.22 7.47
N THR A 105 13.07 -11.55 8.27
CA THR A 105 11.68 -11.07 8.09
C THR A 105 11.61 -9.55 8.14
N GLY A 106 12.30 -8.93 9.10
CA GLY A 106 12.37 -7.48 9.25
C GLY A 106 13.02 -6.79 8.04
N LYS A 107 14.10 -7.36 7.49
CA LYS A 107 14.73 -6.85 6.26
C LYS A 107 13.84 -7.01 5.03
N GLN A 108 13.12 -8.13 4.91
CA GLN A 108 12.17 -8.33 3.82
C GLN A 108 11.03 -7.31 3.89
N LEU A 109 10.38 -7.20 5.04
CA LEU A 109 9.29 -6.26 5.21
C LEU A 109 9.75 -4.80 5.07
N GLY A 110 10.82 -4.43 5.77
CA GLY A 110 11.39 -3.08 5.73
C GLY A 110 11.88 -2.69 4.34
N GLY A 111 12.62 -3.57 3.67
CA GLY A 111 13.06 -3.35 2.29
C GLY A 111 11.89 -3.25 1.31
N GLY A 112 10.85 -4.07 1.50
CA GLY A 112 9.65 -4.04 0.69
C GLY A 112 8.89 -2.73 0.83
N LEU A 113 8.66 -2.29 2.08
CA LEU A 113 8.00 -1.01 2.38
C LEU A 113 8.82 0.18 1.86
N LEU A 114 10.15 0.14 1.98
CA LEU A 114 11.02 1.19 1.44
C LEU A 114 10.90 1.28 -0.09
N LEU A 115 10.93 0.15 -0.79
CA LEU A 115 10.74 0.12 -2.24
C LEU A 115 9.36 0.65 -2.65
N MET A 116 8.31 0.30 -1.92
CA MET A 116 6.97 0.85 -2.16
C MET A 116 6.92 2.37 -1.92
N ALA A 117 7.55 2.86 -0.85
CA ALA A 117 7.64 4.30 -0.58
C ALA A 117 8.42 5.04 -1.67
N LEU A 118 9.51 4.46 -2.18
CA LEU A 118 10.27 4.99 -3.31
C LEU A 118 9.43 4.99 -4.58
N ALA A 119 8.70 3.91 -4.87
CA ALA A 119 7.81 3.85 -6.03
C ALA A 119 6.72 4.92 -5.96
N ALA A 120 6.08 5.09 -4.80
CA ALA A 120 5.11 6.15 -4.58
C ALA A 120 5.77 7.55 -4.73
N GLY A 121 6.94 7.76 -4.12
CA GLY A 121 7.67 9.02 -4.22
C GLY A 121 8.03 9.39 -5.67
N VAL A 122 8.50 8.42 -6.45
CA VAL A 122 8.79 8.61 -7.88
C VAL A 122 7.50 8.88 -8.67
N LEU A 123 6.45 8.10 -8.43
CA LEU A 123 5.16 8.26 -9.12
C LEU A 123 4.55 9.63 -8.86
N TYR A 124 4.46 10.06 -7.61
CA TYR A 124 3.85 11.33 -7.24
C TYR A 124 4.77 12.53 -7.48
N GLY A 125 6.10 12.34 -7.42
CA GLY A 125 7.07 13.40 -7.64
C GLY A 125 7.32 13.69 -9.13
N ALA A 126 7.54 12.65 -9.94
CA ALA A 126 7.84 12.79 -11.37
C ALA A 126 6.62 12.53 -12.28
N GLY A 127 5.54 11.92 -11.78
CA GLY A 127 4.33 11.68 -12.55
C GLY A 127 3.68 12.94 -13.13
N PRO A 128 3.57 14.06 -12.40
CA PRO A 128 3.00 15.30 -12.95
C PRO A 128 3.72 15.79 -14.20
N TYR A 129 5.06 15.74 -14.21
CA TYR A 129 5.88 16.11 -15.37
C TYR A 129 5.53 15.29 -16.62
N PHE A 130 5.35 13.97 -16.48
CA PHE A 130 4.98 13.12 -17.60
C PHE A 130 3.50 13.25 -17.99
N ALA A 131 2.61 13.51 -17.03
CA ALA A 131 1.20 13.76 -17.29
C ALA A 131 1.00 15.02 -18.16
N GLU A 132 1.71 16.11 -17.84
CA GLU A 132 1.70 17.34 -18.64
C GLU A 132 2.17 17.09 -20.08
N ARG A 133 3.22 16.28 -20.27
CA ARG A 133 3.73 15.92 -21.60
C ARG A 133 2.75 15.08 -22.41
N LEU A 134 2.02 14.17 -21.77
CA LEU A 134 0.97 13.37 -22.45
C LEU A 134 -0.20 14.25 -22.90
N VAL A 135 -0.63 15.20 -22.07
CA VAL A 135 -1.67 16.17 -22.42
C VAL A 135 -1.20 17.08 -23.56
N ALA A 136 0.02 17.61 -23.48
CA ALA A 136 0.62 18.44 -24.53
C ALA A 136 0.79 17.69 -25.86
N ALA A 137 0.99 16.37 -25.82
CA ALA A 137 1.04 15.52 -27.01
C ALA A 137 -0.34 15.19 -27.61
N GLY A 138 -1.42 15.74 -27.07
CA GLY A 138 -2.79 15.55 -27.58
C GLY A 138 -3.42 14.20 -27.23
N LEU A 139 -2.80 13.41 -26.34
CA LEU A 139 -3.40 12.20 -25.78
C LEU A 139 -4.39 12.60 -24.69
N GLN A 140 -5.60 13.00 -25.09
CA GLN A 140 -6.68 13.24 -24.15
C GLN A 140 -7.27 11.91 -23.68
N ALA A 141 -7.71 11.85 -22.41
CA ALA A 141 -8.63 10.81 -21.98
C ALA A 141 -9.87 10.82 -22.90
N PRO A 142 -10.52 9.67 -23.15
CA PRO A 142 -11.72 9.63 -23.99
C PRO A 142 -12.71 10.70 -23.54
N GLN A 143 -13.15 11.58 -24.45
CA GLN A 143 -14.31 12.42 -24.16
C GLN A 143 -15.49 11.48 -23.89
N THR A 144 -15.99 11.46 -22.66
CA THR A 144 -17.30 10.90 -22.39
C THR A 144 -18.31 11.85 -23.02
N ASP A 145 -18.77 11.50 -24.22
CA ASP A 145 -19.87 12.19 -24.89
C ASP A 145 -21.10 12.13 -23.96
N SER A 146 -21.35 13.22 -23.22
CA SER A 146 -22.48 13.35 -22.29
C SER A 146 -23.80 13.57 -23.03
N ASN A 147 -23.96 12.98 -24.21
CA ASN A 147 -25.08 13.25 -25.12
C ASN A 147 -25.61 11.95 -25.73
N LYS A 148 -26.10 11.06 -24.87
CA LYS A 148 -27.10 10.02 -25.17
C LYS A 148 -27.96 9.76 -23.93
#